data_AF-A0A2K9A710-F1
#
_entry.id   AF-A0A2K9A710-F1
#
_cell.length_a   1.000
_cell.length_b   1.000
_cell.length_c   1.000
_cell.angle_alpha   90.00
_cell.angle_beta   90.00
_cell.angle_gamma   90.00
#
_symmetry.space_group_name_H-M   'P 1'
#
loop_
_entity.id
_entity.type
_entity.pdbx_description
1 polymer ?
#
loop_
_entity_poly.entity_id
_entity_poly.type
_entity_poly.pdbx_seq_one_letter_code
_entity_poly.pdbx_strand_id
1 'polypeptide(L)'
;MYYDYYHMLTYQEGIQKVNGKLYTKSWLSQFETDGYTKTLETNDYIVYLQFLTKLKNVSKSGHVMNVVVVAKHKDVDFYNEELQKHVEEKLREYDEHDKVSKHLFFQFKRYEKIDDHAKNEINQIVNYKHNNQHLIHINIGYSNEQGMAYFLCPIKRYPSKYYYYSCQQIKKYSKIRVNDN
;
A
#
# COMPACT_ATOMS: atom_id res chain seq x y z
N MET A 1 11.93 -11.72 -11.50
CA MET A 1 11.81 -10.52 -10.65
C MET A 1 12.13 -9.25 -11.45
N TYR A 2 13.30 -9.12 -12.09
CA TYR A 2 13.64 -7.95 -12.92
C TYR A 2 12.69 -7.73 -14.12
N TYR A 3 12.35 -8.78 -14.87
CA TYR A 3 11.47 -8.65 -16.05
C TYR A 3 10.09 -8.08 -15.71
N ASP A 4 9.46 -8.58 -14.64
CA ASP A 4 8.13 -8.09 -14.24
C ASP A 4 8.19 -6.63 -13.80
N TYR A 5 9.22 -6.23 -13.04
CA TYR A 5 9.39 -4.83 -12.62
C TYR A 5 9.53 -3.88 -13.82
N TYR A 6 10.40 -4.19 -14.78
CA TYR A 6 10.52 -3.38 -16.00
C TYR A 6 9.22 -3.34 -16.79
N HIS A 7 8.52 -4.47 -16.91
CA HIS A 7 7.21 -4.49 -17.56
C HIS A 7 6.20 -3.58 -16.85
N MET A 8 6.19 -3.55 -15.51
CA MET A 8 5.32 -2.65 -14.75
C MET A 8 5.68 -1.18 -15.02
N LEU A 9 6.97 -0.83 -15.04
CA LEU A 9 7.43 0.53 -15.34
C LEU A 9 7.03 0.97 -16.75
N THR A 10 7.11 0.08 -17.74
CA THR A 10 6.75 0.36 -19.14
C THR A 10 5.23 0.47 -19.33
N TYR A 11 4.44 -0.38 -18.67
CA TYR A 11 3.00 -0.52 -18.91
C TYR A 11 2.17 -0.24 -17.65
N GLN A 12 2.38 0.94 -17.06
CA GLN A 12 1.64 1.43 -15.90
C GLN A 12 0.55 2.44 -16.26
N GLU A 13 -0.39 2.62 -15.35
CA GLU A 13 -1.50 3.58 -15.46
C GLU A 13 -1.07 5.04 -15.35
N GLY A 14 0.11 5.32 -14.79
CA GLY A 14 0.63 6.67 -14.61
C GLY A 14 -0.08 7.43 -13.46
N ILE A 15 -0.05 8.77 -13.54
CA ILE A 15 -0.68 9.65 -12.56
C ILE A 15 -2.20 9.59 -12.73
N GLN A 16 -2.93 9.43 -11.62
CA GLN A 16 -4.38 9.25 -11.61
C GLN A 16 -5.08 10.36 -10.82
N LYS A 17 -6.25 10.80 -11.31
CA LYS A 17 -7.07 11.82 -10.66
C LYS A 17 -7.79 11.25 -9.44
N VAL A 18 -7.74 11.99 -8.35
CA VAL A 18 -8.35 11.64 -7.07
C VAL A 18 -9.69 12.38 -6.90
N ASN A 19 -10.74 11.69 -6.45
CA ASN A 19 -12.09 12.26 -6.28
C ASN A 19 -12.38 12.68 -4.83
N GLY A 20 -11.44 13.33 -4.16
CA GLY A 20 -11.63 13.88 -2.82
C GLY A 20 -10.31 14.10 -2.09
N LYS A 21 -10.35 14.75 -0.93
CA LYS A 21 -9.12 14.94 -0.15
C LYS A 21 -8.74 13.65 0.58
N LEU A 22 -7.45 13.29 0.51
CA LEU A 22 -6.82 12.32 1.40
C LEU A 22 -6.26 13.05 2.63
N TYR A 23 -5.80 12.31 3.65
CA TYR A 23 -5.26 12.86 4.91
C TYR A 23 -6.26 13.71 5.73
N THR A 24 -7.56 13.61 5.44
CA THR A 24 -8.60 14.19 6.30
C THR A 24 -8.93 13.22 7.45
N LYS A 25 -9.50 13.73 8.55
CA LYS A 25 -10.01 12.87 9.64
C LYS A 25 -10.96 11.79 9.11
N SER A 26 -11.90 12.17 8.25
CA SER A 26 -12.84 11.22 7.62
C SER A 26 -12.15 10.14 6.79
N TRP A 27 -11.07 10.47 6.09
CA TRP A 27 -10.30 9.50 5.32
C TRP A 27 -9.55 8.53 6.24
N LEU A 28 -8.93 9.03 7.32
CA LEU A 28 -8.25 8.20 8.31
C LEU A 28 -9.24 7.25 9.02
N SER A 29 -10.41 7.75 9.44
CA SER A 29 -11.46 6.95 10.07
C SER A 29 -12.06 5.89 9.14
N GLN A 30 -11.89 6.00 7.81
CA GLN A 30 -12.34 4.98 6.88
C GLN A 30 -11.56 3.67 7.06
N PHE A 31 -10.27 3.72 7.41
CA PHE A 31 -9.49 2.50 7.67
C PHE A 31 -10.07 1.73 8.85
N GLU A 32 -10.38 2.42 9.95
CA GLU A 32 -10.99 1.82 11.14
C GLU A 32 -12.39 1.26 10.82
N THR A 33 -13.18 2.00 10.05
CA THR A 33 -14.51 1.55 9.57
C THR A 33 -14.40 0.27 8.71
N ASP A 34 -13.35 0.15 7.92
CA ASP A 34 -13.08 -1.01 7.07
C ASP A 34 -12.41 -2.19 7.83
N GLY A 35 -12.28 -2.08 9.15
CA GLY A 35 -11.77 -3.14 10.03
C GLY A 35 -10.25 -3.16 10.19
N TYR A 36 -9.56 -2.04 9.94
CA TYR A 36 -8.17 -1.88 10.36
C TYR A 36 -8.10 -1.40 11.80
N THR A 37 -7.07 -1.81 12.52
CA THR A 37 -6.75 -1.29 13.85
C THR A 37 -5.60 -0.31 13.75
N LYS A 38 -5.75 0.91 14.28
CA LYS A 38 -4.63 1.83 14.46
C LYS A 38 -3.72 1.30 15.57
N THR A 39 -2.49 0.93 15.24
CA THR A 39 -1.57 0.28 16.19
C THR A 39 -0.42 1.17 16.64
N LEU A 40 -0.09 2.20 15.86
CA LEU A 40 0.94 3.17 16.22
C LEU A 40 0.60 4.53 15.61
N GLU A 41 0.89 5.58 16.37
CA GLU A 41 0.83 6.96 15.92
C GLU A 41 2.01 7.73 16.52
N THR A 42 2.95 8.16 15.67
CA THR A 42 4.10 8.96 16.05
C THR A 42 3.96 10.39 15.50
N ASN A 43 4.98 11.22 15.69
CA ASN A 43 5.05 12.52 15.00
C ASN A 43 5.25 12.38 13.49
N ASP A 44 5.82 11.27 13.04
CA ASP A 44 6.23 11.05 11.66
C ASP A 44 5.19 10.29 10.85
N TYR A 45 4.49 9.33 11.45
CA TYR A 45 3.55 8.47 10.72
C TYR A 45 2.46 7.86 11.60
N ILE A 46 1.46 7.27 10.94
CA ILE A 46 0.40 6.46 11.56
C ILE A 46 0.42 5.08 10.91
N VAL A 47 0.29 4.02 11.72
CA VAL A 47 0.24 2.63 11.25
C VAL A 47 -1.12 2.03 11.55
N TYR A 48 -1.75 1.48 10.51
CA TYR A 48 -2.96 0.69 10.61
C TYR A 48 -2.68 -0.73 10.14
N LEU A 49 -3.18 -1.72 10.88
CA LEU A 49 -3.02 -3.14 10.58
C LEU A 49 -4.37 -3.83 10.44
N GLN A 50 -4.44 -4.80 9.54
CA GLN A 50 -5.59 -5.68 9.41
C GLN A 50 -5.14 -7.10 9.05
N PHE A 51 -5.57 -8.06 9.86
CA PHE A 51 -5.39 -9.48 9.57
C PHE A 51 -6.65 -10.03 8.90
N LEU A 52 -6.47 -10.74 7.79
CA LEU A 52 -7.55 -11.33 7.01
C LEU A 52 -7.26 -12.82 6.81
N THR A 53 -8.19 -13.70 7.17
CA THR A 53 -8.08 -15.14 6.91
C THR A 53 -8.28 -15.48 5.43
N LYS A 54 -8.88 -14.56 4.66
CA LYS A 54 -9.12 -14.66 3.22
C LYS A 54 -9.31 -13.28 2.61
N LEU A 55 -8.69 -13.06 1.45
CA LEU A 55 -8.96 -11.90 0.61
C LEU A 55 -10.21 -12.14 -0.26
N LYS A 56 -11.11 -11.16 -0.28
CA LYS A 56 -12.28 -11.17 -1.17
C LYS A 56 -11.82 -11.24 -2.63
N ASN A 57 -12.49 -12.07 -3.44
CA ASN A 57 -12.20 -12.27 -4.87
C ASN A 57 -10.79 -12.79 -5.21
N VAL A 58 -10.02 -13.27 -4.23
CA VAL A 58 -8.72 -13.91 -4.46
C VAL A 58 -8.77 -15.33 -3.93
N SER A 59 -8.88 -16.30 -4.86
CA SER A 59 -8.92 -17.73 -4.53
C SER A 59 -7.66 -18.17 -3.80
N LYS A 60 -7.79 -19.06 -2.80
CA LYS A 60 -6.66 -19.60 -2.02
C LYS A 60 -5.69 -18.51 -1.54
N SER A 61 -6.22 -17.39 -1.02
CA SER A 61 -5.41 -16.29 -0.51
C SER A 61 -4.65 -16.71 0.75
N GLY A 62 -5.33 -17.41 1.67
CA GLY A 62 -4.80 -17.75 2.99
C GLY A 62 -4.79 -16.52 3.91
N HIS A 63 -4.09 -16.62 5.04
CA HIS A 63 -3.96 -15.51 5.98
C HIS A 63 -3.04 -14.42 5.41
N VAL A 64 -3.52 -13.19 5.47
CA VAL A 64 -2.88 -11.99 4.92
C VAL A 64 -2.87 -10.92 5.99
N MET A 65 -1.77 -10.19 6.07
CA MET A 65 -1.66 -8.96 6.85
C MET A 65 -1.59 -7.77 5.89
N ASN A 66 -2.57 -6.89 5.97
CA ASN A 66 -2.52 -5.58 5.33
C ASN A 66 -1.93 -4.57 6.32
N VAL A 67 -1.01 -3.74 5.83
CA VAL A 67 -0.38 -2.66 6.58
C VAL A 67 -0.59 -1.37 5.82
N VAL A 68 -1.20 -0.38 6.44
CA VAL A 68 -1.26 0.98 5.90
C VAL A 68 -0.35 1.85 6.74
N VAL A 69 0.62 2.50 6.09
CA VAL A 69 1.48 3.50 6.74
C VAL A 69 1.17 4.85 6.13
N VAL A 70 0.82 5.82 6.97
CA VAL A 70 0.47 7.18 6.55
C VAL A 70 1.54 8.14 7.06
N ALA A 71 2.41 8.62 6.17
CA ALA A 71 3.43 9.62 6.51
C ALA A 71 2.80 10.99 6.78
N LYS A 72 3.17 11.63 7.89
CA LYS A 72 2.72 12.98 8.29
C LYS A 72 3.51 14.08 7.58
N HIS A 73 4.72 13.78 7.11
CA HIS A 73 5.57 14.70 6.33
C HIS A 73 6.34 13.98 5.21
N LYS A 74 7.05 14.75 4.38
CA LYS A 74 7.68 14.28 3.15
C LYS A 74 9.06 13.62 3.34
N ASP A 75 9.61 13.63 4.55
CA ASP A 75 10.96 13.12 4.81
C ASP A 75 10.94 11.78 5.56
N VAL A 76 9.74 11.23 5.79
CA VAL A 76 9.56 9.91 6.40
C VAL A 76 10.23 8.83 5.55
N ASP A 77 11.13 8.09 6.20
CA ASP A 77 11.66 6.82 5.72
C ASP A 77 10.75 5.67 6.16
N PHE A 78 10.13 4.99 5.20
CA PHE A 78 9.26 3.84 5.46
C PHE A 78 10.01 2.53 5.77
N TYR A 79 11.33 2.54 5.66
CA TYR A 79 12.18 1.37 5.92
C TYR A 79 13.01 1.53 7.20
N ASN A 80 12.65 2.50 8.07
CA ASN A 80 13.28 2.65 9.37
C ASN A 80 13.03 1.42 10.27
N GLU A 81 13.99 1.15 11.15
CA GLU A 81 14.01 -0.04 12.00
C GLU A 81 12.87 -0.07 13.03
N GLU A 82 12.45 1.09 13.55
CA GLU A 82 11.37 1.20 14.54
C GLU A 82 10.02 0.75 13.96
N LEU A 83 9.68 1.22 12.77
CA LEU A 83 8.47 0.82 12.06
C LEU A 83 8.46 -0.68 11.76
N GLN A 84 9.60 -1.22 11.32
CA GLN A 84 9.73 -2.66 11.05
C GLN A 84 9.53 -3.49 12.31
N LYS A 85 10.20 -3.14 13.40
CA LYS A 85 10.05 -3.81 14.70
C LYS A 85 8.62 -3.78 15.20
N HIS A 86 7.96 -2.62 15.15
CA HIS A 86 6.56 -2.50 15.56
C HIS A 86 5.64 -3.43 14.76
N VAL A 87 5.80 -3.50 13.44
CA VAL A 87 4.98 -4.38 12.59
C VAL A 87 5.27 -5.86 12.88
N GLU A 88 6.53 -6.23 13.11
CA GLU A 88 6.90 -7.58 13.50
C GLU A 88 6.35 -7.98 14.87
N GLU A 89 6.38 -7.08 15.86
CA GLU A 89 5.80 -7.29 17.18
C GLU A 89 4.30 -7.51 17.07
N LYS A 90 3.58 -6.67 16.31
CA LYS A 90 2.14 -6.84 16.08
C LYS A 90 1.78 -8.09 15.29
N LEU A 91 2.67 -8.55 14.41
CA LEU A 91 2.51 -9.86 13.80
C LEU A 91 2.63 -10.96 14.85
N ARG A 92 3.65 -10.95 15.72
CA ARG A 92 3.86 -11.99 16.75
C ARG A 92 2.74 -12.05 17.79
N GLU A 93 2.09 -10.92 18.08
CA GLU A 93 0.92 -10.84 18.96
C GLU A 93 -0.35 -11.48 18.36
N TYR A 94 -0.40 -11.71 17.05
CA TYR A 94 -1.56 -12.33 16.40
C TYR A 94 -1.56 -13.86 16.58
N ASP A 95 -2.66 -14.41 17.09
CA ASP A 95 -2.79 -15.84 17.41
C ASP A 95 -2.45 -16.77 16.24
N GLU A 96 -2.74 -16.36 15.00
CA GLU A 96 -2.49 -17.15 13.79
C GLU A 96 -1.30 -16.63 12.96
N HIS A 97 -0.33 -15.96 13.60
CA HIS A 97 0.83 -15.36 12.92
C HIS A 97 1.60 -16.33 12.04
N ASP A 98 1.81 -17.57 12.49
CA ASP A 98 2.48 -18.62 11.70
C ASP A 98 1.77 -18.96 10.38
N LYS A 99 0.46 -18.67 10.27
CA LYS A 99 -0.32 -18.89 9.05
C LYS A 99 -0.22 -17.70 8.09
N VAL A 100 0.13 -16.51 8.61
CA VAL A 100 0.29 -15.31 7.79
C VAL A 100 1.48 -15.49 6.89
N SER A 101 1.22 -15.45 5.58
CA SER A 101 2.25 -15.67 4.57
C SER A 101 2.24 -14.60 3.49
N LYS A 102 1.44 -13.55 3.67
CA LYS A 102 1.31 -12.44 2.74
C LYS A 102 1.25 -11.17 3.53
N HIS A 103 2.20 -10.28 3.28
CA HIS A 103 2.32 -8.98 3.92
C HIS A 103 2.21 -7.92 2.84
N LEU A 104 1.14 -7.13 2.90
CA LEU A 104 0.78 -6.15 1.88
C LEU A 104 0.82 -4.75 2.51
N PHE A 105 1.86 -3.98 2.18
CA PHE A 105 2.10 -2.64 2.68
C PHE A 105 1.64 -1.58 1.67
N PHE A 106 0.81 -0.64 2.14
CA PHE A 106 0.32 0.52 1.41
C PHE A 106 0.86 1.78 2.11
N GLN A 107 1.89 2.39 1.54
CA GLN A 107 2.67 3.46 2.18
C GLN A 107 2.35 4.81 1.55
N PHE A 108 1.49 5.59 2.21
CA PHE A 108 1.00 6.87 1.71
C PHE A 108 1.92 8.02 2.13
N LYS A 109 2.38 8.80 1.14
CA LYS A 109 3.22 9.98 1.33
C LYS A 109 2.67 11.18 0.56
N ARG A 110 2.70 12.37 1.19
CA ARG A 110 2.27 13.62 0.55
C ARG A 110 3.44 14.29 -0.15
N TYR A 111 3.15 14.79 -1.34
CA TYR A 111 4.05 15.62 -2.12
C TYR A 111 3.34 16.92 -2.49
N GLU A 112 4.08 18.02 -2.61
CA GLU A 112 3.56 19.25 -3.20
C GLU A 112 3.18 19.00 -4.67
N LYS A 113 4.08 18.36 -5.41
CA LYS A 113 3.92 17.98 -6.81
C LYS A 113 4.46 16.56 -7.05
N ILE A 114 3.77 15.81 -7.91
CA ILE A 114 4.25 14.50 -8.38
C ILE A 114 5.07 14.71 -9.67
N ASP A 115 6.31 15.11 -9.50
CA ASP A 115 7.31 15.23 -10.58
C ASP A 115 8.11 13.93 -10.76
N ASP A 116 9.13 13.96 -11.62
CA ASP A 116 9.92 12.76 -11.92
C ASP A 116 10.79 12.31 -10.74
N HIS A 117 11.21 13.23 -9.86
CA HIS A 117 11.89 12.87 -8.62
C HIS A 117 10.94 12.10 -7.69
N ALA A 118 9.74 12.63 -7.45
CA ALA A 118 8.73 11.97 -6.65
C ALA A 118 8.35 10.59 -7.24
N LYS A 119 8.19 10.50 -8.57
CA LYS A 119 7.92 9.21 -9.23
C LYS A 119 9.04 8.20 -9.02
N ASN A 120 10.30 8.61 -9.11
CA ASN A 120 11.44 7.72 -8.90
C ASN A 120 11.46 7.15 -7.48
N GLU A 121 11.19 7.99 -6.47
CA GLU A 121 11.03 7.54 -5.08
C GLU A 121 9.84 6.59 -4.92
N ILE A 122 8.68 6.94 -5.47
CA ILE A 122 7.47 6.13 -5.40
C ILE A 122 7.64 4.77 -6.12
N ASN A 123 8.45 4.71 -7.18
CA ASN A 123 8.72 3.49 -7.93
C ASN A 123 9.66 2.51 -7.20
N GLN A 124 10.22 2.89 -6.04
CA GLN A 124 10.98 2.00 -5.16
C GLN A 124 10.03 1.09 -4.38
N ILE A 125 9.50 0.09 -5.08
CA ILE A 125 8.61 -0.93 -4.51
C ILE A 125 9.39 -2.18 -4.07
N VAL A 126 8.86 -2.89 -3.09
CA VAL A 126 9.30 -4.26 -2.75
C VAL A 126 8.25 -5.22 -3.25
N ASN A 127 8.62 -6.18 -4.09
CA ASN A 127 7.73 -7.26 -4.51
C ASN A 127 8.50 -8.59 -4.46
N TYR A 128 8.60 -9.11 -3.24
CA TYR A 128 9.30 -10.35 -2.96
C TYR A 128 8.33 -11.53 -2.90
N LYS A 129 8.73 -12.64 -3.51
CA LYS A 129 7.99 -13.90 -3.49
C LYS A 129 8.97 -15.04 -3.30
N HIS A 130 8.73 -15.87 -2.28
CA HIS A 130 9.44 -17.13 -2.07
C HIS A 130 8.47 -18.21 -1.59
N ASN A 131 8.29 -19.27 -2.37
CA ASN A 131 7.25 -20.28 -2.14
C ASN A 131 5.86 -19.64 -1.98
N ASN A 132 5.21 -19.86 -0.83
CA ASN A 132 3.92 -19.28 -0.48
C ASN A 132 4.03 -17.92 0.24
N GLN A 133 5.25 -17.45 0.51
CA GLN A 133 5.51 -16.17 1.18
C GLN A 133 5.50 -15.04 0.14
N HIS A 134 4.73 -13.98 0.42
CA HIS A 134 4.70 -12.76 -0.38
C HIS A 134 4.88 -11.53 0.50
N LEU A 135 5.79 -10.65 0.10
CA LEU A 135 5.99 -9.34 0.70
C LEU A 135 5.87 -8.29 -0.40
N ILE A 136 4.84 -7.45 -0.30
CA ILE A 136 4.53 -6.43 -1.30
C ILE A 136 4.46 -5.08 -0.60
N HIS A 137 5.38 -4.18 -0.90
CA HIS A 137 5.37 -2.79 -0.47
C HIS A 137 5.15 -1.90 -1.68
N ILE A 138 4.08 -1.11 -1.65
CA ILE A 138 3.79 -0.12 -2.67
C ILE A 138 3.75 1.25 -2.01
N ASN A 139 4.64 2.13 -2.47
CA ASN A 139 4.60 3.55 -2.13
C ASN A 139 3.49 4.23 -2.94
N ILE A 140 2.77 5.16 -2.30
CA ILE A 140 1.71 5.95 -2.90
C ILE A 140 2.02 7.42 -2.65
N GLY A 141 2.25 8.17 -3.71
CA GLY A 141 2.34 9.62 -3.65
C GLY A 141 1.00 10.27 -3.89
N TYR A 142 0.67 11.28 -3.08
CA TYR A 142 -0.51 12.11 -3.25
C TYR A 142 -0.14 13.59 -3.23
N SER A 143 -0.62 14.35 -4.22
CA SER A 143 -0.57 15.81 -4.22
C SER A 143 -1.96 16.40 -4.02
N ASN A 144 -2.11 17.15 -2.94
CA ASN A 144 -3.36 17.85 -2.64
C ASN A 144 -3.61 19.03 -3.58
N GLU A 145 -2.55 19.70 -4.03
CA GLU A 145 -2.65 20.83 -4.97
C GLU A 145 -3.07 20.36 -6.35
N GLN A 146 -2.51 19.23 -6.81
CA GLN A 146 -2.85 18.68 -8.12
C GLN A 146 -4.14 17.86 -8.09
N GLY A 147 -4.59 17.40 -6.92
CA GLY A 147 -5.70 16.45 -6.79
C GLY A 147 -5.39 15.12 -7.47
N MET A 148 -4.13 14.68 -7.38
CA MET A 148 -3.59 13.53 -8.09
C MET A 148 -2.90 12.57 -7.13
N ALA A 149 -2.91 11.28 -7.48
CA ALA A 149 -2.11 10.26 -6.84
C ALA A 149 -1.31 9.45 -7.87
N TYR A 150 -0.18 8.90 -7.44
CA TYR A 150 0.68 8.06 -8.23
C TYR A 150 1.20 6.89 -7.40
N PHE A 151 1.22 5.73 -8.00
CA PHE A 151 1.80 4.49 -7.48
C PHE A 151 2.00 3.55 -8.66
N LEU A 152 2.94 2.60 -8.55
CA LEU A 152 3.25 1.70 -9.65
C LEU A 152 2.14 0.66 -9.84
N CYS A 153 1.17 0.96 -10.71
CA CYS A 153 0.04 0.09 -11.03
C CYS A 153 0.07 -0.33 -12.51
N PRO A 154 0.27 -1.61 -12.83
CA PRO A 154 0.18 -2.11 -14.20
C PRO A 154 -1.23 -1.96 -14.77
N ILE A 155 -1.35 -1.72 -16.08
CA ILE A 155 -2.66 -1.61 -16.76
C ILE A 155 -3.31 -2.99 -16.95
N LYS A 156 -2.52 -4.03 -17.26
CA LYS A 156 -3.04 -5.37 -17.62
C LYS A 156 -2.36 -6.50 -16.86
N ARG A 157 -1.03 -6.61 -16.99
CA ARG A 157 -0.27 -7.76 -16.49
C ARG A 157 0.29 -7.48 -15.10
N TYR A 158 -0.42 -7.94 -14.08
CA TYR A 158 0.02 -7.86 -12.69
C TYR A 158 1.00 -9.01 -12.37
N PRO A 159 2.04 -8.76 -11.55
CA PRO A 159 3.03 -9.79 -11.20
C PRO A 159 2.44 -10.88 -10.28
N SER A 160 1.36 -10.57 -9.57
CA SER A 160 0.58 -11.54 -8.81
C SER A 160 -0.85 -11.05 -8.58
N LYS A 161 -1.76 -11.98 -8.26
CA LYS A 161 -3.12 -11.67 -7.79
C LYS A 161 -3.14 -10.82 -6.51
N TYR A 162 -2.09 -10.92 -5.68
CA TYR A 162 -1.95 -10.11 -4.46
C TYR A 162 -1.55 -8.69 -4.79
N TYR A 163 -0.66 -8.48 -5.77
CA TYR A 163 -0.32 -7.15 -6.27
C TYR A 163 -1.55 -6.49 -6.93
N TYR A 164 -2.32 -7.24 -7.71
CA TYR A 164 -3.60 -6.76 -8.23
C TYR A 164 -4.52 -6.29 -7.11
N TYR A 165 -4.72 -7.12 -6.08
CA TYR A 165 -5.51 -6.75 -4.90
C TYR A 165 -4.97 -5.47 -4.23
N SER A 166 -3.66 -5.37 -4.03
CA SER A 166 -3.01 -4.17 -3.47
C SER A 166 -3.31 -2.92 -4.29
N CYS A 167 -3.21 -2.99 -5.61
CA CYS A 167 -3.58 -1.87 -6.49
C CYS A 167 -5.06 -1.49 -6.33
N GLN A 168 -5.97 -2.45 -6.22
CA GLN A 168 -7.39 -2.16 -6.02
C GLN A 168 -7.67 -1.52 -4.66
N GLN A 169 -7.01 -1.97 -3.59
CA GLN A 169 -7.09 -1.32 -2.28
C GLN A 169 -6.56 0.11 -2.33
N ILE A 170 -5.41 0.32 -2.98
CA ILE A 170 -4.83 1.65 -3.14
C ILE A 170 -5.78 2.56 -3.92
N LYS A 171 -6.40 2.10 -5.01
CA LYS A 171 -7.39 2.89 -5.75
C LYS A 171 -8.58 3.27 -4.88
N LYS A 172 -9.14 2.30 -4.14
CA LYS A 172 -10.23 2.55 -3.17
C LYS A 172 -9.84 3.64 -2.17
N TYR A 173 -8.72 3.47 -1.48
CA TYR A 173 -8.30 4.42 -0.44
C TYR A 173 -7.81 5.75 -1.01
N SER A 174 -7.27 5.76 -2.22
CA SER A 174 -6.91 6.98 -2.93
C SER A 174 -8.11 7.66 -3.60
N LYS A 175 -9.34 7.15 -3.43
CA LYS A 175 -10.57 7.67 -4.06
C LYS A 175 -10.45 7.82 -5.58
N ILE A 176 -9.70 6.93 -6.22
CA ILE A 176 -9.57 6.84 -7.67
C ILE A 176 -10.73 6.00 -8.20
N ARG A 177 -11.42 6.48 -9.24
CA ARG A 177 -12.47 5.70 -9.90
C ARG A 177 -11.83 4.48 -10.57
N VAL A 178 -12.30 3.30 -10.21
CA VAL A 178 -12.03 2.09 -10.99
C VAL A 178 -13.02 2.10 -12.14
N ASN A 179 -12.55 2.26 -13.37
CA ASN A 179 -13.39 2.01 -14.53
C ASN A 179 -13.53 0.48 -14.63
N ASP A 180 -14.75 -0.02 -14.45
CA ASP A 180 -15.07 -1.42 -14.72
C ASP A 180 -14.96 -1.63 -16.24
N ASN A 181 -13.82 -2.16 -16.69
CA ASN A 181 -13.65 -2.68 -18.04
C ASN A 181 -13.90 -4.18 -18.05
#